data_AF-A0A6P8YSY8-F1
#
_entry.id   AF-A0A6P8YSY8-F1
#
_cell.length_a   1.000
_cell.length_b   1.000
_cell.length_c   1.000
_cell.angle_alpha   90.00
_cell.angle_beta   90.00
_cell.angle_gamma   90.00
#
_symmetry.space_group_name_H-M   'P 1'
#
loop_
_entity.id
_entity.type
_entity.pdbx_description
1 polymer ?
#
loop_
_entity_poly.entity_id
_entity_poly.type
_entity_poly.pdbx_seq_one_letter_code
_entity_poly.pdbx_strand_id
1 'polypeptide(L)'
;MAAVPKPENAAETIAAAVPVTVPVAVPVAVPGPSPGDAPAAVPVAVAENTPDIEVIKIKPKSKKKKNKLGLSAPRQPLTGYIRYLNSRRDTLRNDNPNLTFADITKILAQEWANLPPEEKRPYQEAGEQDRERYLQEMETYKKTDAYKEYLRQQEESKQKGKEKIKEKEPEPKKAKVIAEQNDESNSSGYDIPIFTEEFLDLNKTREAELRQLRKSSTDYELQNASLSRIVESMRTAVTNMESDVNAQRANNLALSRHLDQLRASLAAAFHAVALPDTNERPTVDSIDFYMQKMHSLFTGPSANQHSQLLARVSGIVERLDLHG
;
A
#
# COMPACT_ATOMS: atom_id res chain seq x y z
N MET A 1 46.06 22.82 22.67
CA MET A 1 44.77 23.48 22.34
C MET A 1 44.18 22.79 21.12
N ALA A 2 43.16 21.96 21.31
CA ALA A 2 42.14 21.60 20.31
C ALA A 2 41.16 20.66 21.04
N ALA A 3 39.98 21.19 21.36
CA ALA A 3 38.96 20.53 22.15
C ALA A 3 38.11 19.61 21.27
N VAL A 4 37.89 18.39 21.77
CA VAL A 4 36.93 17.41 21.25
C VAL A 4 35.61 17.63 22.00
N PRO A 5 34.46 17.85 21.35
CA PRO A 5 33.19 17.82 22.04
C PRO A 5 32.59 16.39 22.05
N LYS A 6 32.31 15.92 23.28
CA LYS A 6 31.44 14.78 23.60
C LYS A 6 29.97 15.19 23.40
N PRO A 7 29.06 14.27 23.06
CA PRO A 7 27.62 14.53 23.07
C PRO A 7 27.06 14.35 24.49
N GLU A 8 26.41 15.40 25.01
CA GLU A 8 25.64 15.40 26.25
C GLU A 8 24.15 15.26 25.94
N ASN A 9 23.46 14.55 26.83
CA ASN A 9 22.14 13.99 26.67
C ASN A 9 21.10 14.83 27.44
N ALA A 10 19.83 14.70 27.02
CA ALA A 10 18.59 15.07 27.71
C ALA A 10 18.13 16.56 27.70
N ALA A 11 17.00 16.80 27.03
CA ALA A 11 15.74 17.20 27.69
C ALA A 11 14.63 17.42 26.66
N GLU A 12 13.81 16.38 26.50
CA GLU A 12 12.36 16.40 26.44
C GLU A 12 11.67 17.79 26.49
N THR A 13 11.02 18.19 25.39
CA THR A 13 9.82 19.05 25.44
C THR A 13 8.91 18.61 24.31
N ILE A 14 7.95 17.77 24.67
CA ILE A 14 6.90 17.27 23.79
C ILE A 14 5.83 18.38 23.75
N ALA A 15 5.78 19.13 22.65
CA ALA A 15 4.70 20.08 22.42
C ALA A 15 3.41 19.28 22.11
N ALA A 16 2.45 19.36 23.02
CA ALA A 16 1.13 18.76 22.89
C ALA A 16 0.43 19.27 21.61
N ALA A 17 0.12 18.33 20.72
CA ALA A 17 -0.75 18.57 19.59
C ALA A 17 -2.18 18.82 20.08
N VAL A 18 -2.72 19.99 19.77
CA VAL A 18 -4.14 20.30 19.95
C VAL A 18 -4.95 19.47 18.94
N PRO A 19 -5.94 18.67 19.36
CA PRO A 19 -6.81 17.96 18.43
C PRO A 19 -7.80 18.94 17.81
N VAL A 20 -7.64 19.22 16.51
CA VAL A 20 -8.67 19.90 15.72
C VAL A 20 -9.81 18.92 15.50
N THR A 21 -10.85 19.06 16.30
CA THR A 21 -12.12 18.37 16.19
C THR A 21 -12.94 19.02 15.06
N VAL A 22 -13.23 18.24 14.01
CA VAL A 22 -14.22 18.62 13.00
C VAL A 22 -15.58 18.12 13.48
N PRO A 23 -16.61 18.98 13.62
CA PRO A 23 -17.90 18.56 14.13
C PRO A 23 -18.61 17.62 13.15
N VAL A 24 -18.92 16.42 13.63
CA VAL A 24 -19.85 15.47 13.01
C VAL A 24 -21.26 16.06 13.12
N ALA A 25 -21.87 16.39 11.98
CA ALA A 25 -23.27 16.73 11.91
C ALA A 25 -24.13 15.47 12.11
N VAL A 26 -24.94 15.51 13.15
CA VAL A 26 -25.94 14.52 13.56
C VAL A 26 -27.02 14.38 12.47
N PRO A 27 -27.48 13.16 12.11
CA PRO A 27 -28.66 12.99 11.28
C PRO A 27 -29.92 13.26 12.10
N VAL A 28 -30.71 14.26 11.67
CA VAL A 28 -32.05 14.51 12.21
C VAL A 28 -32.99 13.40 11.75
N ALA A 29 -33.52 12.66 12.72
CA ALA A 29 -34.60 11.70 12.55
C ALA A 29 -35.96 12.35 12.85
N VAL A 30 -36.94 12.18 11.97
CA VAL A 30 -38.38 12.27 12.29
C VAL A 30 -39.16 11.43 11.22
N PRO A 31 -40.38 10.93 11.50
CA PRO A 31 -40.63 9.50 11.67
C PRO A 31 -41.53 8.92 10.57
N GLY A 32 -41.51 7.59 10.43
CA GLY A 32 -42.55 6.89 9.67
C GLY A 32 -43.87 6.79 10.45
N PRO A 33 -44.98 6.52 9.75
CA PRO A 33 -46.04 5.68 10.27
C PRO A 33 -46.05 4.33 9.55
N SER A 34 -46.19 3.28 10.35
CA SER A 34 -46.36 1.88 9.95
C SER A 34 -47.86 1.56 9.66
N PRO A 35 -48.19 0.35 9.20
CA PRO A 35 -49.20 0.07 8.16
C PRO A 35 -50.62 -0.13 8.71
N GLY A 36 -51.62 0.07 7.86
CA GLY A 36 -53.00 -0.29 8.15
C GLY A 36 -53.88 -0.27 6.89
N ASP A 37 -54.38 -1.46 6.57
CA ASP A 37 -55.60 -1.77 5.78
C ASP A 37 -55.67 -1.43 4.28
N ALA A 38 -55.55 -2.50 3.47
CA ALA A 38 -56.33 -2.67 2.24
C ALA A 38 -57.81 -2.95 2.64
N PRO A 39 -58.84 -2.63 1.82
CA PRO A 39 -59.05 -3.35 0.56
C PRO A 39 -59.79 -2.59 -0.59
N ALA A 40 -59.84 -3.29 -1.73
CA ALA A 40 -60.90 -3.28 -2.76
C ALA A 40 -60.81 -2.33 -3.99
N ALA A 41 -60.43 -2.96 -5.11
CA ALA A 41 -61.23 -3.12 -6.35
C ALA A 41 -61.64 -1.90 -7.21
N VAL A 42 -60.92 -1.76 -8.36
CA VAL A 42 -61.32 -1.43 -9.77
C VAL A 42 -62.16 -0.17 -10.09
N PRO A 43 -62.14 0.41 -11.33
CA PRO A 43 -61.59 -0.09 -12.61
C PRO A 43 -60.78 0.91 -13.50
N VAL A 44 -60.02 0.32 -14.42
CA VAL A 44 -59.82 0.67 -15.85
C VAL A 44 -59.94 2.15 -16.25
N ALA A 45 -58.80 2.75 -16.64
CA ALA A 45 -58.76 3.76 -17.69
C ALA A 45 -57.56 3.47 -18.60
N VAL A 46 -57.87 3.15 -19.84
CA VAL A 46 -56.94 3.02 -20.97
C VAL A 46 -56.32 4.40 -21.21
N ALA A 47 -55.01 4.50 -21.04
CA ALA A 47 -54.23 5.63 -21.54
C ALA A 47 -53.04 5.07 -22.30
N GLU A 48 -53.27 4.89 -23.59
CA GLU A 48 -52.29 4.86 -24.66
C GLU A 48 -51.28 6.00 -24.45
N ASN A 49 -50.03 5.67 -24.10
CA ASN A 49 -48.89 6.56 -24.22
C ASN A 49 -47.63 5.71 -24.40
N THR A 50 -47.36 5.40 -25.67
CA THR A 50 -46.03 5.09 -26.19
C THR A 50 -45.08 6.26 -25.90
N PRO A 51 -43.97 6.08 -25.18
CA PRO A 51 -42.93 7.10 -25.14
C PRO A 51 -42.08 7.03 -26.42
N ASP A 52 -42.18 8.08 -27.22
CA ASP A 52 -41.28 8.39 -28.33
C ASP A 52 -39.82 8.35 -27.85
N ILE A 53 -39.03 7.42 -28.39
CA ILE A 53 -37.59 7.39 -28.20
C ILE A 53 -36.98 8.45 -29.12
N GLU A 54 -36.74 9.64 -28.56
CA GLU A 54 -36.00 10.71 -29.23
C GLU A 54 -34.65 10.21 -29.77
N VAL A 55 -34.42 10.54 -31.04
CA VAL A 55 -33.28 10.14 -31.85
C VAL A 55 -32.02 10.87 -31.36
N ILE A 56 -31.19 10.21 -30.55
CA ILE A 56 -29.86 10.69 -30.21
C ILE A 56 -28.98 10.65 -31.47
N LYS A 57 -28.72 11.82 -32.05
CA LYS A 57 -27.84 12.05 -33.20
C LYS A 57 -26.38 11.81 -32.79
N ILE A 58 -25.86 10.61 -33.04
CA ILE A 58 -24.46 10.26 -32.74
C ILE A 58 -23.53 10.90 -33.78
N LYS A 59 -22.78 11.94 -33.39
CA LYS A 59 -21.67 12.51 -34.18
C LYS A 59 -20.58 11.42 -34.43
N PRO A 60 -19.95 11.37 -35.61
CA PRO A 60 -18.97 10.32 -35.93
C PRO A 60 -17.73 10.45 -35.04
N LYS A 61 -17.55 9.48 -34.13
CA LYS A 61 -16.33 9.38 -33.33
C LYS A 61 -15.14 9.07 -34.23
N SER A 62 -14.09 9.87 -34.05
CA SER A 62 -12.78 9.77 -34.68
C SER A 62 -12.23 8.34 -34.74
N LYS A 63 -11.53 8.04 -35.84
CA LYS A 63 -10.88 6.76 -36.18
C LYS A 63 -10.31 6.07 -34.92
N LYS A 64 -10.72 4.82 -34.67
CA LYS A 64 -10.21 3.94 -33.61
C LYS A 64 -8.71 4.14 -33.46
N LYS A 65 -8.27 4.73 -32.35
CA LYS A 65 -6.85 4.77 -31.97
C LYS A 65 -6.41 3.31 -31.91
N LYS A 66 -5.61 2.86 -32.88
CA LYS A 66 -4.94 1.55 -32.86
C LYS A 66 -4.33 1.38 -31.47
N ASN A 67 -4.55 0.23 -30.85
CA ASN A 67 -4.10 -0.09 -29.49
C ASN A 67 -2.65 0.36 -29.31
N LYS A 68 -2.44 1.40 -28.50
CA LYS A 68 -1.10 1.93 -28.20
C LYS A 68 -0.24 0.95 -27.40
N LEU A 69 -0.80 -0.20 -27.00
CA LEU A 69 -0.09 -1.27 -26.29
C LEU A 69 0.75 -2.17 -27.23
N GLY A 70 0.78 -1.91 -28.54
CA GLY A 70 1.59 -2.71 -29.49
C GLY A 70 0.90 -4.01 -29.94
N LEU A 71 1.46 -4.64 -30.97
CA LEU A 71 0.92 -5.84 -31.63
C LEU A 71 0.82 -7.08 -30.71
N SER A 72 1.47 -7.05 -29.53
CA SER A 72 1.56 -8.16 -28.56
C SER A 72 0.55 -8.05 -27.41
N ALA A 73 -0.21 -6.96 -27.32
CA ALA A 73 -1.16 -6.78 -26.22
C ALA A 73 -2.40 -7.69 -26.37
N PRO A 74 -2.83 -8.36 -25.29
CA PRO A 74 -4.06 -9.14 -25.26
C PRO A 74 -5.26 -8.32 -25.74
N ARG A 75 -6.14 -8.93 -26.54
CA ARG A 75 -7.34 -8.25 -27.06
C ARG A 75 -8.38 -8.11 -25.96
N GLN A 76 -9.05 -6.96 -25.91
CA GLN A 76 -10.09 -6.71 -24.91
C GLN A 76 -11.19 -7.77 -24.98
N PRO A 77 -11.72 -8.19 -23.82
CA PRO A 77 -12.71 -9.25 -23.77
C PRO A 77 -14.05 -8.73 -24.29
N LEU A 78 -14.79 -9.61 -24.98
CA LEU A 78 -16.14 -9.31 -25.43
C LEU A 78 -17.14 -9.68 -24.34
N THR A 79 -18.02 -8.75 -23.99
CA THR A 79 -19.15 -9.04 -23.10
C THR A 79 -20.17 -9.93 -23.81
N GLY A 80 -20.99 -10.65 -23.04
CA GLY A 80 -22.04 -11.50 -23.60
C GLY A 80 -23.00 -10.76 -24.53
N TYR A 81 -23.36 -9.52 -24.18
CA TYR A 81 -24.16 -8.64 -25.05
C TYR A 81 -23.49 -8.38 -26.41
N ILE A 82 -22.21 -8.00 -26.42
CA ILE A 82 -21.47 -7.74 -27.67
C ILE A 82 -21.31 -9.01 -28.48
N ARG A 83 -21.13 -10.16 -27.83
CA ARG A 83 -21.06 -11.48 -28.48
C ARG A 83 -22.38 -11.81 -29.19
N TYR A 84 -23.51 -11.58 -28.51
CA TYR A 84 -24.85 -11.73 -29.10
C TYR A 84 -25.05 -10.80 -30.29
N LEU A 85 -24.79 -9.50 -30.12
CA LEU A 85 -24.88 -8.52 -31.21
C LEU A 85 -24.05 -8.95 -32.42
N ASN A 86 -22.81 -9.38 -32.22
CA ASN A 86 -21.94 -9.79 -33.33
C ASN A 86 -22.49 -11.03 -34.05
N SER A 87 -23.03 -12.01 -33.32
CA SER A 87 -23.60 -13.23 -33.93
C SER A 87 -24.87 -12.95 -34.75
N ARG A 88 -25.70 -12.00 -34.29
CA ARG A 88 -27.02 -11.72 -34.86
C ARG A 88 -26.99 -10.58 -35.90
N ARG A 89 -25.96 -9.73 -35.86
CA ARG A 89 -25.83 -8.60 -36.79
C ARG A 89 -25.69 -9.01 -38.23
N ASP A 90 -24.95 -10.09 -38.52
CA ASP A 90 -24.76 -10.53 -39.90
C ASP A 90 -26.04 -11.14 -40.47
N THR A 91 -26.81 -11.88 -39.66
CA THR A 91 -28.13 -12.38 -40.08
C THR A 91 -29.10 -11.23 -40.32
N LEU A 92 -29.20 -10.27 -39.39
CA LEU A 92 -30.12 -9.14 -39.54
C LEU A 92 -29.77 -8.25 -40.73
N ARG A 93 -28.47 -8.11 -41.04
CA ARG A 93 -27.99 -7.35 -42.21
C ARG A 93 -28.30 -8.06 -43.53
N ASN A 94 -28.25 -9.39 -43.56
CA ASN A 94 -28.59 -10.16 -44.75
C ASN A 94 -30.10 -10.17 -45.00
N ASP A 95 -30.90 -10.27 -43.93
CA ASP A 95 -32.36 -10.23 -44.03
C ASP A 95 -32.87 -8.82 -44.37
N ASN A 96 -32.16 -7.78 -43.91
CA ASN A 96 -32.53 -6.38 -44.11
C ASN A 96 -31.36 -5.56 -44.69
N PRO A 97 -30.99 -5.77 -45.97
CA PRO A 97 -29.85 -5.10 -46.58
C PRO A 97 -30.03 -3.58 -46.75
N ASN A 98 -31.28 -3.09 -46.67
CA ASN A 98 -31.63 -1.68 -46.81
C ASN A 98 -31.50 -0.88 -45.49
N LEU A 99 -31.37 -1.56 -44.34
CA LEU A 99 -31.28 -0.90 -43.04
C LEU A 99 -29.86 -0.42 -42.77
N THR A 100 -29.75 0.74 -42.14
CA THR A 100 -28.43 1.27 -41.76
C THR A 100 -27.86 0.47 -40.59
N PHE A 101 -26.54 0.53 -40.41
CA PHE A 101 -25.89 -0.10 -39.26
C PHE A 101 -26.46 0.38 -37.91
N ALA A 102 -26.86 1.65 -37.82
CA ALA A 102 -27.45 2.20 -36.61
C ALA A 102 -28.81 1.56 -36.32
N ASP A 103 -29.64 1.39 -37.34
CA ASP A 103 -30.98 0.79 -37.22
C ASP A 103 -30.88 -0.69 -36.82
N ILE A 104 -29.97 -1.43 -37.47
CA ILE A 104 -29.69 -2.83 -37.12
C ILE A 104 -29.26 -2.95 -35.65
N THR A 105 -28.35 -2.09 -35.21
CA THR A 105 -27.89 -2.10 -33.80
C THR A 105 -29.02 -1.79 -32.82
N LYS A 106 -29.94 -0.88 -33.19
CA LYS A 106 -31.09 -0.52 -32.36
C LYS A 106 -32.06 -1.71 -32.21
N ILE A 107 -32.36 -2.41 -33.30
CA ILE A 107 -33.23 -3.59 -33.29
C ILE A 107 -32.62 -4.69 -32.42
N LEU A 108 -31.32 -4.98 -32.59
CA LEU A 108 -30.65 -6.01 -31.80
C LEU A 108 -30.55 -5.67 -30.30
N ALA A 109 -30.41 -4.38 -29.96
CA ALA A 109 -30.44 -3.93 -28.58
C ALA A 109 -31.80 -4.19 -27.92
N GLN A 110 -32.90 -3.97 -28.67
CA GLN A 110 -34.25 -4.29 -28.21
C GLN A 110 -34.48 -5.81 -28.12
N GLU A 111 -34.01 -6.58 -29.10
CA GLU A 111 -34.07 -8.05 -29.09
C GLU A 111 -33.36 -8.62 -27.86
N TRP A 112 -32.15 -8.13 -27.57
CA TRP A 112 -31.41 -8.51 -26.36
C TRP A 112 -32.15 -8.10 -25.09
N ALA A 113 -32.74 -6.91 -25.00
CA ALA A 113 -33.49 -6.49 -23.81
C ALA A 113 -34.64 -7.47 -23.51
N ASN A 114 -35.37 -7.89 -24.55
CA ASN A 114 -36.54 -8.77 -24.45
C ASN A 114 -36.20 -10.27 -24.38
N LEU A 115 -34.94 -10.66 -24.60
CA LEU A 115 -34.51 -12.06 -24.59
C LEU A 115 -34.66 -12.69 -23.18
N PRO A 116 -35.19 -13.92 -23.05
CA PRO A 116 -35.29 -14.58 -21.75
C PRO A 116 -33.92 -14.83 -21.11
N PRO A 117 -33.84 -14.91 -19.77
CA PRO A 117 -32.58 -15.10 -19.07
C PRO A 117 -31.86 -16.39 -19.46
N GLU A 118 -32.60 -17.45 -19.79
CA GLU A 118 -32.05 -18.74 -20.21
C GLU A 118 -31.27 -18.65 -21.53
N GLU A 119 -31.76 -17.85 -22.47
CA GLU A 119 -31.08 -17.64 -23.76
C GLU A 119 -29.93 -16.64 -23.64
N LYS A 120 -30.01 -15.70 -22.68
CA LYS A 120 -28.90 -14.79 -22.36
C LYS A 120 -27.75 -15.50 -21.65
N ARG A 121 -28.04 -16.48 -20.81
CA ARG A 121 -27.08 -17.23 -19.97
C ARG A 121 -25.84 -17.73 -20.72
N PRO A 122 -25.95 -18.45 -21.86
CA PRO A 122 -24.76 -18.93 -22.58
C PRO A 122 -23.88 -17.79 -23.11
N TYR A 123 -24.47 -16.65 -23.50
CA TYR A 123 -23.69 -15.50 -23.93
C TYR A 123 -22.99 -14.81 -22.75
N GLN A 124 -23.66 -14.71 -21.60
CA GLN A 124 -23.08 -14.14 -20.38
C GLN A 124 -21.91 -15.00 -19.89
N GLU A 125 -22.09 -16.32 -19.79
CA GLU A 125 -21.07 -17.28 -19.42
C GLU A 125 -19.87 -17.24 -20.39
N ALA A 126 -20.13 -17.22 -21.70
CA ALA A 126 -19.08 -17.05 -22.70
C ALA A 126 -18.41 -15.67 -22.67
N GLY A 127 -19.03 -14.65 -22.06
CA GLY A 127 -18.43 -13.34 -21.82
C GLY A 127 -17.57 -13.33 -20.55
N GLU A 128 -17.99 -14.04 -19.51
CA GLU A 128 -17.23 -14.24 -18.28
C GLU A 128 -15.96 -15.05 -18.54
N GLN A 129 -16.07 -16.13 -19.30
CA GLN A 129 -14.90 -16.92 -19.71
C GLN A 129 -13.91 -16.10 -20.55
N ASP A 130 -14.42 -15.23 -21.44
CA ASP A 130 -13.59 -14.33 -22.25
C ASP A 130 -12.86 -13.29 -21.39
N ARG A 131 -13.55 -12.78 -20.37
CA ARG A 131 -12.98 -11.88 -19.36
C ARG A 131 -11.87 -12.58 -18.57
N GLU A 132 -12.09 -13.82 -18.14
CA GLU A 132 -11.10 -14.59 -17.39
C GLU A 132 -9.84 -14.87 -18.24
N ARG A 133 -10.01 -15.31 -19.50
CA ARG A 133 -8.90 -15.45 -20.45
C ARG A 133 -8.11 -14.14 -20.56
N TYR A 134 -8.79 -13.01 -20.76
CA TYR A 134 -8.12 -11.71 -20.88
C TYR A 134 -7.35 -11.33 -19.62
N LEU A 135 -7.89 -11.62 -18.43
CA LEU A 135 -7.20 -11.33 -17.17
C LEU A 135 -5.90 -12.15 -17.05
N GLN A 136 -5.95 -13.44 -17.38
CA GLN A 136 -4.77 -14.32 -17.38
C GLN A 136 -3.73 -13.85 -18.41
N GLU A 137 -4.15 -13.60 -19.65
CA GLU A 137 -3.26 -13.09 -20.72
C GLU A 137 -2.67 -11.71 -20.38
N MET A 138 -3.43 -10.83 -19.73
CA MET A 138 -2.92 -9.54 -19.27
C MET A 138 -1.92 -9.68 -18.14
N GLU A 139 -2.08 -10.66 -17.24
CA GLU A 139 -1.13 -10.91 -16.17
C GLU A 139 0.21 -11.40 -16.71
N THR A 140 0.20 -12.30 -17.69
CA THR A 140 1.42 -12.78 -18.36
C THR A 140 2.05 -11.67 -19.20
N TYR A 141 1.25 -10.89 -19.93
CA TYR A 141 1.72 -9.75 -20.71
C TYR A 141 2.40 -8.68 -19.83
N LYS A 142 1.87 -8.39 -18.65
CA LYS A 142 2.48 -7.46 -17.68
C LYS A 142 3.88 -7.87 -17.23
N LYS A 143 4.20 -9.17 -17.26
CA LYS A 143 5.52 -9.71 -16.87
C LYS A 143 6.54 -9.65 -18.02
N THR A 144 6.10 -9.40 -19.24
CA THR A 144 6.94 -9.40 -20.45
C THR A 144 7.70 -8.08 -20.61
N ASP A 145 8.90 -8.12 -21.20
CA ASP A 145 9.73 -6.92 -21.44
C ASP A 145 9.06 -5.89 -22.37
N ALA A 146 8.19 -6.36 -23.27
CA ALA A 146 7.35 -5.50 -24.10
C ALA A 146 6.46 -4.55 -23.27
N TYR A 147 5.94 -5.00 -22.11
CA TYR A 147 5.13 -4.17 -21.23
C TYR A 147 5.97 -3.16 -20.44
N LYS A 148 7.17 -3.56 -20.02
CA LYS A 148 8.12 -2.66 -19.34
C LYS A 148 8.56 -1.52 -20.26
N GLU A 149 8.87 -1.84 -21.52
CA GLU A 149 9.25 -0.83 -22.50
C GLU A 149 8.07 0.09 -22.86
N TYR A 150 6.85 -0.44 -22.94
CA TYR A 150 5.63 0.36 -23.08
C TYR A 150 5.46 1.38 -21.94
N LEU A 151 5.69 0.96 -20.69
CA LEU A 151 5.62 1.85 -19.53
C LEU A 151 6.70 2.95 -19.61
N ARG A 152 7.94 2.58 -19.95
CA ARG A 152 9.07 3.50 -20.10
C ARG A 152 8.78 4.59 -21.14
N GLN A 153 8.27 4.21 -22.31
CA GLN A 153 7.88 5.18 -23.36
C GLN A 153 6.72 6.09 -22.92
N GLN A 154 5.80 5.58 -22.10
CA GLN A 154 4.68 6.36 -21.59
C GLN A 154 5.13 7.40 -20.55
N GLU A 155 6.09 7.07 -19.70
CA GLU A 155 6.70 7.99 -18.74
C GLU A 155 7.55 9.06 -19.44
N GLU A 156 8.36 8.67 -20.42
CA GLU A 156 9.17 9.60 -21.20
C GLU A 156 8.29 10.59 -21.98
N SER A 157 7.15 10.13 -22.51
CA SER A 157 6.16 11.01 -23.17
C SER A 157 5.49 11.99 -22.19
N LYS A 158 5.26 11.57 -20.93
CA LYS A 158 4.70 12.43 -19.88
C LYS A 158 5.73 13.44 -19.37
N GLN A 159 7.00 13.05 -19.26
CA GLN A 159 8.09 13.95 -18.89
C GLN A 159 8.34 15.01 -19.96
N LYS A 160 8.41 14.62 -21.25
CA LYS A 160 8.50 15.56 -22.37
C LYS A 160 7.29 16.51 -22.46
N GLY A 161 6.11 16.05 -22.04
CA GLY A 161 4.92 16.89 -21.90
C GLY A 161 5.02 17.92 -20.78
N LYS A 162 5.64 17.56 -19.64
CA LYS A 162 5.86 18.46 -18.50
C LYS A 162 7.02 19.45 -18.72
N GLU A 163 8.10 19.04 -19.39
CA GLU A 163 9.19 19.95 -19.79
C GLU A 163 8.72 21.03 -20.76
N LYS A 164 7.90 20.65 -21.77
CA LYS A 164 7.32 21.63 -22.71
C LYS A 164 6.35 22.65 -22.07
N ILE A 165 5.81 22.35 -20.89
CA ILE A 165 4.97 23.29 -20.13
C ILE A 165 5.85 24.22 -19.26
N LYS A 166 7.04 23.76 -18.86
CA LYS A 166 7.99 24.54 -18.05
C LYS A 166 8.83 25.53 -18.89
N GLU A 167 9.01 25.29 -20.18
CA GLU A 167 9.73 26.18 -21.11
C GLU A 167 8.85 27.34 -21.66
N LYS A 168 7.54 27.33 -21.37
CA LYS A 168 6.61 28.41 -21.75
C LYS A 168 6.15 29.19 -20.52
N GLU A 169 7.09 29.77 -19.77
CA GLU A 169 6.79 30.86 -18.84
C GLU A 169 6.90 32.19 -19.62
N PRO A 170 5.84 33.01 -19.73
CA PRO A 170 5.90 34.25 -20.48
C PRO A 170 6.55 35.37 -19.64
N GLU A 171 7.60 35.99 -20.19
CA GLU A 171 8.19 37.22 -19.66
C GLU A 171 7.18 38.38 -19.53
N PRO A 172 7.39 39.32 -18.57
CA PRO A 172 6.45 40.37 -18.25
C PRO A 172 6.45 41.44 -19.35
N LYS A 173 5.38 41.50 -20.15
CA LYS A 173 5.15 42.61 -21.08
C LYS A 173 4.30 43.69 -20.42
N LYS A 174 4.89 44.89 -20.42
CA LYS A 174 4.41 46.16 -19.89
C LYS A 174 2.94 46.43 -20.20
N ALA A 175 2.22 46.84 -19.16
CA ALA A 175 0.88 47.39 -19.23
C ALA A 175 0.83 48.57 -20.21
N LYS A 176 -0.12 48.53 -21.15
CA LYS A 176 -0.62 49.70 -21.85
C LYS A 176 -2.08 49.86 -21.44
N VAL A 177 -2.32 50.89 -20.63
CA VAL A 177 -3.64 51.38 -20.22
C VAL A 177 -4.34 52.01 -21.44
N ILE A 178 -5.68 51.94 -21.46
CA ILE A 178 -6.73 52.77 -22.10
C ILE A 178 -7.88 51.80 -22.42
N ALA A 179 -9.14 51.95 -21.98
CA ALA A 179 -9.80 52.94 -21.16
C ALA A 179 -11.01 52.26 -20.48
N GLU A 180 -11.42 52.87 -19.38
CA GLU A 180 -12.63 52.57 -18.61
C GLU A 180 -13.89 52.61 -19.48
N GLN A 181 -14.73 51.59 -19.33
CA GLN A 181 -16.14 51.82 -19.05
C GLN A 181 -16.48 51.04 -17.79
N ASN A 182 -16.58 51.78 -16.69
CA ASN A 182 -17.27 51.35 -15.48
C ASN A 182 -18.73 51.10 -15.84
N ASP A 183 -19.19 49.86 -15.65
CA ASP A 183 -20.54 49.66 -15.15
C ASP A 183 -20.44 48.69 -13.98
N GLU A 184 -20.46 49.28 -12.79
CA GLU A 184 -20.34 48.61 -11.50
C GLU A 184 -21.71 48.02 -11.16
N SER A 185 -21.95 46.80 -11.65
CA SER A 185 -23.06 45.96 -11.24
C SER A 185 -22.51 44.60 -10.87
N ASN A 186 -22.47 44.34 -9.57
CA ASN A 186 -22.31 43.02 -8.98
C ASN A 186 -23.29 42.02 -9.63
N SER A 187 -22.81 41.25 -10.60
CA SER A 187 -23.49 40.04 -11.06
C SER A 187 -22.44 38.94 -11.14
N SER A 188 -22.64 37.92 -10.31
CA SER A 188 -21.88 36.69 -10.27
C SER A 188 -21.42 36.25 -11.67
N GLY A 189 -20.12 36.02 -11.85
CA GLY A 189 -19.55 35.38 -13.05
C GLY A 189 -19.96 33.92 -13.25
N TYR A 190 -21.14 33.55 -12.75
CA TYR A 190 -21.77 32.23 -12.79
C TYR A 190 -23.10 32.24 -13.55
N ASP A 191 -23.38 33.28 -14.34
CA ASP A 191 -24.57 33.28 -15.20
C ASP A 191 -24.17 33.10 -16.66
N ILE A 192 -23.54 31.96 -16.93
CA ILE A 192 -23.44 31.45 -18.29
C ILE A 192 -24.80 30.77 -18.55
N PRO A 193 -25.59 31.22 -19.55
CA PRO A 193 -26.92 30.69 -19.75
C PRO A 193 -26.86 29.18 -19.89
N ILE A 194 -27.72 28.50 -19.13
CA ILE A 194 -27.85 27.04 -19.20
C ILE A 194 -28.03 26.66 -20.68
N PHE A 195 -27.26 25.69 -21.16
CA PHE A 195 -27.22 25.22 -22.55
C PHE A 195 -26.41 26.05 -23.57
N THR A 196 -25.59 27.02 -23.17
CA THR A 196 -24.55 27.55 -24.09
C THR A 196 -23.41 26.55 -24.28
N GLU A 197 -22.69 26.69 -25.40
CA GLU A 197 -21.50 25.88 -25.69
C GLU A 197 -20.43 26.05 -24.59
N GLU A 198 -20.31 27.26 -24.04
CA GLU A 198 -19.40 27.58 -22.93
C GLU A 198 -19.77 26.87 -21.62
N PHE A 199 -21.06 26.81 -21.26
CA PHE A 199 -21.53 26.09 -20.07
C PHE A 199 -21.27 24.58 -20.18
N LEU A 200 -21.51 24.00 -21.36
CA LEU A 200 -21.28 22.57 -21.61
C LEU A 200 -19.79 22.21 -21.53
N ASP A 201 -18.92 23.05 -22.08
CA ASP A 201 -17.47 22.82 -22.04
C ASP A 201 -16.86 23.03 -20.65
N LEU A 202 -17.34 24.02 -19.88
CA LEU A 202 -16.96 24.19 -18.47
C LEU A 202 -17.41 23.01 -17.61
N ASN A 203 -18.66 22.56 -17.76
CA ASN A 203 -19.16 21.41 -17.02
C ASN A 203 -18.37 20.14 -17.37
N LYS A 204 -18.04 19.94 -18.65
CA LYS A 204 -17.20 18.84 -19.11
C LYS A 204 -15.77 18.90 -18.55
N THR A 205 -15.18 20.10 -18.46
CA THR A 205 -13.85 20.32 -17.88
C THR A 205 -13.86 20.04 -16.38
N ARG A 206 -14.84 20.61 -15.65
CA ARG A 206 -15.04 20.36 -14.22
C ARG A 206 -15.27 18.88 -13.93
N GLU A 207 -16.10 18.19 -14.71
CA GLU A 207 -16.31 16.74 -14.59
C GLU A 207 -15.02 15.94 -14.84
N ALA A 208 -14.20 16.36 -15.81
CA ALA A 208 -12.90 15.73 -16.08
C ALA A 208 -11.92 15.94 -14.92
N GLU A 209 -11.87 17.15 -14.35
CA GLU A 209 -11.06 17.47 -13.18
C GLU A 209 -11.50 16.68 -11.96
N LEU A 210 -12.80 16.62 -11.66
CA LEU A 210 -13.33 15.83 -10.56
C LEU A 210 -13.01 14.34 -10.70
N ARG A 211 -13.08 13.80 -11.92
CA ARG A 211 -12.66 12.41 -12.19
C ARG A 211 -11.17 12.22 -11.96
N GLN A 212 -10.34 13.17 -12.37
CA GLN A 212 -8.91 13.12 -12.13
C GLN A 212 -8.59 13.19 -10.63
N LEU A 213 -9.25 14.08 -9.89
CA LEU A 213 -9.09 14.23 -8.45
C LEU A 213 -9.50 12.96 -7.70
N ARG A 214 -10.66 12.38 -8.05
CA ARG A 214 -11.10 11.09 -7.49
C ARG A 214 -10.08 9.99 -7.75
N LYS A 215 -9.55 9.91 -8.97
CA LYS A 215 -8.51 8.94 -9.30
C LYS A 215 -7.25 9.16 -8.46
N SER A 216 -6.75 10.40 -8.35
CA SER A 216 -5.57 10.68 -7.53
C SER A 216 -5.81 10.42 -6.04
N SER A 217 -7.02 10.68 -5.51
CA SER A 217 -7.38 10.35 -4.13
C SER A 217 -7.25 8.86 -3.89
N THR A 218 -7.84 8.03 -4.77
CA THR A 218 -7.73 6.57 -4.68
C THR A 218 -6.28 6.10 -4.81
N ASP A 219 -5.50 6.69 -5.72
CA ASP A 219 -4.08 6.34 -5.87
C ASP A 219 -3.28 6.67 -4.58
N TYR A 220 -3.52 7.83 -3.95
CA TYR A 220 -2.90 8.19 -2.68
C TYR A 220 -3.38 7.34 -1.49
N GLU A 221 -4.66 6.99 -1.45
CA GLU A 221 -5.21 6.07 -0.44
C GLU A 221 -4.52 4.70 -0.51
N LEU A 222 -4.30 4.18 -1.72
CA LEU A 222 -3.57 2.92 -1.92
C LEU A 222 -2.10 3.02 -1.50
N GLN A 223 -1.43 4.13 -1.82
CA GLN A 223 -0.05 4.37 -1.39
C GLN A 223 0.05 4.46 0.13
N ASN A 224 -0.84 5.22 0.77
CA ASN A 224 -0.90 5.33 2.23
C ASN A 224 -1.16 3.97 2.87
N ALA A 225 -2.08 3.17 2.34
CA ALA A 225 -2.34 1.82 2.83
C ALA A 225 -1.10 0.91 2.71
N SER A 226 -0.31 1.05 1.64
CA SER A 226 0.94 0.31 1.47
C SER A 226 2.01 0.77 2.47
N LEU A 227 2.16 2.09 2.67
CA LEU A 227 3.10 2.65 3.63
C LEU A 227 2.75 2.24 5.06
N SER A 228 1.46 2.29 5.43
CA SER A 228 0.98 1.83 6.73
C SER A 228 1.33 0.36 6.97
N ARG A 229 1.17 -0.50 5.96
CA ARG A 229 1.58 -1.91 6.06
C ARG A 229 3.09 -2.08 6.29
N ILE A 230 3.92 -1.29 5.60
CA ILE A 230 5.38 -1.32 5.78
C ILE A 230 5.75 -0.87 7.19
N VAL A 231 5.19 0.24 7.66
CA VAL A 231 5.43 0.75 9.01
C VAL A 231 5.04 -0.27 10.06
N GLU A 232 3.90 -0.94 9.91
CA GLU A 232 3.46 -1.97 10.84
C GLU A 232 4.39 -3.20 10.84
N SER A 233 4.84 -3.63 9.66
CA SER A 233 5.84 -4.68 9.55
C SER A 233 7.15 -4.30 10.24
N MET A 234 7.62 -3.06 10.07
CA MET A 234 8.84 -2.58 10.73
C MET A 234 8.66 -2.50 12.25
N ARG A 235 7.51 -2.03 12.74
CA ARG A 235 7.19 -2.00 14.17
C ARG A 235 7.24 -3.40 14.79
N THR A 236 6.61 -4.37 14.14
CA THR A 236 6.63 -5.77 14.57
C THR A 236 8.05 -6.33 14.59
N ALA A 237 8.87 -5.99 13.59
CA ALA A 237 10.27 -6.41 13.57
C ALA A 237 11.06 -5.79 14.74
N VAL A 238 10.86 -4.50 15.04
CA VAL A 238 11.50 -3.82 16.17
C VAL A 238 11.12 -4.48 17.49
N THR A 239 9.83 -4.73 17.75
CA THR A 239 9.39 -5.38 19.00
C THR A 239 9.98 -6.77 19.17
N ASN A 240 10.10 -7.54 18.09
CA ASN A 240 10.72 -8.86 18.13
C ASN A 240 12.22 -8.77 18.43
N MET A 241 12.94 -7.87 17.76
CA MET A 241 14.36 -7.64 18.03
C MET A 241 14.61 -7.15 19.46
N GLU A 242 13.77 -6.26 19.98
CA GLU A 242 13.85 -5.80 21.37
C GLU A 242 13.64 -6.95 22.36
N SER A 243 12.66 -7.82 22.10
CA SER A 243 12.44 -9.05 22.87
C SER A 243 13.67 -9.96 22.85
N ASP A 244 14.25 -10.20 21.67
CA ASP A 244 15.45 -11.04 21.53
C ASP A 244 16.65 -10.44 22.27
N VAL A 245 16.87 -9.13 22.16
CA VAL A 245 17.94 -8.43 22.88
C VAL A 245 17.73 -8.56 24.40
N ASN A 246 16.50 -8.43 24.89
CA ASN A 246 16.20 -8.59 26.31
C ASN A 246 16.40 -10.02 26.78
N ALA A 247 15.99 -11.02 25.99
CA ALA A 247 16.23 -12.43 26.29
C ALA A 247 17.74 -12.74 26.35
N GLN A 248 18.52 -12.23 25.39
CA GLN A 248 19.98 -12.39 25.40
C GLN A 248 20.64 -11.70 26.58
N ARG A 249 20.19 -10.49 26.95
CA ARG A 249 20.67 -9.80 28.16
C ARG A 249 20.38 -10.60 29.41
N ALA A 250 19.17 -11.14 29.55
CA ALA A 250 18.79 -11.96 30.69
C ALA A 250 19.66 -13.23 30.79
N ASN A 251 19.91 -13.90 29.67
CA ASN A 251 20.78 -15.08 29.62
C ASN A 251 22.23 -14.73 29.99
N ASN A 252 22.81 -13.68 29.41
CA ASN A 252 24.16 -13.22 29.77
C ASN A 252 24.27 -12.89 31.26
N LEU A 253 23.22 -12.28 31.84
CA LEU A 253 23.19 -11.95 33.25
C LEU A 253 23.09 -13.21 34.13
N ALA A 254 22.32 -14.22 33.72
CA ALA A 254 22.29 -15.51 34.39
C ALA A 254 23.66 -16.23 34.33
N LEU A 255 24.32 -16.23 33.18
CA LEU A 255 25.65 -16.80 33.02
C LEU A 255 26.70 -16.06 33.86
N SER A 256 26.63 -14.72 33.91
CA SER A 256 27.51 -13.91 34.77
C SER A 256 27.32 -14.29 36.25
N ARG A 257 26.07 -14.41 36.72
CA ARG A 257 25.79 -14.85 38.10
C ARG A 257 26.38 -16.22 38.39
N HIS A 258 26.26 -17.15 37.45
CA HIS A 258 26.83 -18.49 37.60
C HIS A 258 28.37 -18.44 37.65
N LEU A 259 29.02 -17.63 36.81
CA LEU A 259 30.46 -17.41 36.88
C LEU A 259 30.89 -16.80 38.22
N ASP A 260 30.15 -15.82 38.74
CA ASP A 260 30.44 -15.19 40.03
C ASP A 260 30.28 -16.19 41.19
N GLN A 261 29.28 -17.08 41.11
CA GLN A 261 29.10 -18.18 42.07
C GLN A 261 30.28 -19.17 42.04
N LEU A 262 30.72 -19.58 40.84
CA LEU A 262 31.89 -20.44 40.68
C LEU A 262 33.16 -19.78 41.24
N ARG A 263 33.38 -18.50 40.92
CA ARG A 263 34.52 -17.72 41.45
C ARG A 263 34.50 -17.64 42.97
N ALA A 264 33.33 -17.36 43.56
CA ALA A 264 33.17 -17.31 45.01
C ALA A 264 33.44 -18.67 45.67
N SER A 265 32.90 -19.75 45.10
CA SER A 265 33.12 -21.12 45.59
C SER A 265 34.59 -21.52 45.55
N LEU A 266 35.27 -21.25 44.44
CA LEU A 266 36.70 -21.50 44.29
C LEU A 266 37.54 -20.64 45.24
N ALA A 267 37.27 -19.35 45.35
CA ALA A 267 37.99 -18.47 46.27
C ALA A 267 37.85 -18.94 47.73
N ALA A 268 36.65 -19.39 48.14
CA ALA A 268 36.42 -19.95 49.47
C ALA A 268 37.16 -21.27 49.69
N ALA A 269 37.09 -22.20 48.73
CA ALA A 269 37.72 -23.52 48.83
C ALA A 269 39.25 -23.43 48.90
N PHE A 270 39.86 -22.50 48.17
CA PHE A 270 41.31 -22.34 48.09
C PHE A 270 41.89 -21.27 49.02
N HIS A 271 41.07 -20.60 49.86
CA HIS A 271 41.51 -19.52 50.74
C HIS A 271 42.71 -19.90 51.64
N ALA A 272 42.80 -21.16 52.06
CA ALA A 272 43.88 -21.66 52.93
C ALA A 272 45.15 -22.12 52.17
N VAL A 273 45.16 -22.07 50.83
CA VAL A 273 46.27 -22.54 49.99
C VAL A 273 47.03 -21.33 49.45
N ALA A 274 48.27 -21.15 49.92
CA ALA A 274 49.15 -20.08 49.44
C ALA A 274 50.09 -20.58 48.33
N LEU A 275 50.37 -19.72 47.34
CA LEU A 275 51.33 -20.03 46.29
C LEU A 275 52.78 -20.08 46.81
N PRO A 276 53.63 -21.03 46.36
CA PRO A 276 54.99 -21.23 46.88
C PRO A 276 55.91 -20.00 46.82
N ASP A 277 55.88 -19.23 45.73
CA ASP A 277 56.84 -18.13 45.51
C ASP A 277 56.31 -16.76 45.96
N THR A 278 54.99 -16.59 45.96
CA THR A 278 54.35 -15.28 46.17
C THR A 278 53.57 -15.20 47.48
N ASN A 279 53.34 -16.34 48.15
CA ASN A 279 52.48 -16.48 49.33
C ASN A 279 51.09 -15.84 49.15
N GLU A 280 50.66 -15.69 47.89
CA GLU A 280 49.41 -15.06 47.50
C GLU A 280 48.25 -16.03 47.76
N ARG A 281 47.15 -15.51 48.27
CA ARG A 281 45.91 -16.27 48.54
C ARG A 281 44.80 -15.76 47.61
N PRO A 282 43.92 -16.65 47.12
CA PRO A 282 42.88 -16.25 46.20
C PRO A 282 41.80 -15.41 46.89
N THR A 283 41.31 -14.39 46.20
CA THR A 283 40.08 -13.64 46.48
C THR A 283 39.13 -13.78 45.29
N VAL A 284 37.88 -13.34 45.44
CA VAL A 284 36.89 -13.41 44.34
C VAL A 284 37.37 -12.68 43.09
N ASP A 285 38.10 -11.57 43.25
CA ASP A 285 38.63 -10.77 42.13
C ASP A 285 39.94 -11.31 41.56
N SER A 286 40.72 -12.09 42.32
CA SER A 286 42.03 -12.61 41.91
C SER A 286 42.02 -14.09 41.54
N ILE A 287 40.90 -14.80 41.73
CA ILE A 287 40.82 -16.25 41.60
C ILE A 287 41.24 -16.75 40.22
N ASP A 288 40.87 -16.07 39.14
CA ASP A 288 41.23 -16.50 37.78
C ASP A 288 42.75 -16.45 37.56
N PHE A 289 43.39 -15.37 38.00
CA PHE A 289 44.83 -15.21 37.90
C PHE A 289 45.59 -16.16 38.83
N TYR A 290 45.07 -16.37 40.05
CA TYR A 290 45.59 -17.36 40.99
C TYR A 290 45.55 -18.77 40.38
N MET A 291 44.43 -19.17 39.78
CA MET A 291 44.27 -20.47 39.13
C MET A 291 45.19 -20.62 37.92
N GLN A 292 45.39 -19.55 37.14
CA GLN A 292 46.33 -19.55 36.02
C GLN A 292 47.78 -19.73 36.49
N LYS A 293 48.18 -19.06 37.58
CA LYS A 293 49.50 -19.26 38.21
C LYS A 293 49.65 -20.69 38.74
N MET A 294 48.63 -21.21 39.44
CA MET A 294 48.61 -22.59 39.93
C MET A 294 48.80 -23.59 38.79
N HIS A 295 48.06 -23.42 37.69
CA HIS A 295 48.19 -24.26 36.51
C HIS A 295 49.61 -24.17 35.92
N SER A 296 50.16 -22.96 35.77
CA SER A 296 51.51 -22.78 35.24
C SER A 296 52.60 -23.42 36.12
N LEU A 297 52.43 -23.46 37.45
CA LEU A 297 53.34 -24.16 38.36
C LEU A 297 53.31 -25.67 38.17
N PHE A 298 52.13 -26.24 37.88
CA PHE A 298 51.96 -27.68 37.67
C PHE A 298 52.29 -28.16 36.26
N THR A 299 52.23 -27.29 35.26
CA THR A 299 52.61 -27.62 33.87
C THR A 299 54.00 -27.14 33.48
N GLY A 300 54.66 -26.37 34.36
CA GLY A 300 55.97 -25.79 34.10
C GLY A 300 57.15 -26.75 34.34
N PRO A 301 58.39 -26.31 34.03
CA PRO A 301 59.60 -27.12 34.19
C PRO A 301 59.87 -27.59 35.62
N SER A 302 59.30 -26.89 36.61
CA SER A 302 59.45 -27.16 38.04
C SER A 302 58.28 -27.98 38.64
N ALA A 303 57.38 -28.54 37.82
CA ALA A 303 56.18 -29.25 38.28
C ALA A 303 56.45 -30.32 39.35
N ASN A 304 57.54 -31.07 39.21
CA ASN A 304 57.92 -32.14 40.14
C ASN A 304 58.27 -31.64 41.55
N GLN A 305 58.55 -30.34 41.72
CA GLN A 305 58.91 -29.74 43.01
C GLN A 305 57.69 -29.46 43.90
N HIS A 306 56.47 -29.55 43.36
CA HIS A 306 55.23 -29.15 44.06
C HIS A 306 54.26 -30.32 44.31
N SER A 307 54.75 -31.55 44.44
CA SER A 307 53.91 -32.77 44.59
C SER A 307 52.97 -32.75 45.79
N GLN A 308 53.41 -32.23 46.94
CA GLN A 308 52.56 -32.11 48.14
C GLN A 308 51.45 -31.07 47.96
N LEU A 309 51.73 -29.96 47.28
CA LEU A 309 50.74 -28.95 46.95
C LEU A 309 49.69 -29.52 46.00
N LEU A 310 50.14 -30.28 45.00
CA LEU A 310 49.26 -30.95 44.04
C LEU A 310 48.30 -31.94 44.74
N ALA A 311 48.79 -32.76 45.67
CA ALA A 311 47.92 -33.65 46.46
C ALA A 311 46.86 -32.89 47.28
N ARG A 312 47.24 -31.75 47.88
CA ARG A 312 46.29 -30.89 48.62
C ARG A 312 45.25 -30.26 47.70
N VAL A 313 45.65 -29.78 46.54
CA VAL A 313 44.75 -29.22 45.51
C VAL A 313 43.77 -30.28 45.03
N SER A 314 44.25 -31.48 44.67
CA SER A 314 43.38 -32.58 44.23
C SER A 314 42.32 -32.92 45.28
N GLY A 315 42.70 -33.02 46.55
CA GLY A 315 41.74 -33.28 47.63
C GLY A 315 40.78 -32.12 47.93
N ILE A 316 41.06 -30.89 47.50
CA ILE A 316 40.11 -29.77 47.56
C ILE A 316 39.14 -29.84 46.38
N VAL A 317 39.65 -30.13 45.17
CA VAL A 317 38.84 -30.28 43.95
C VAL A 317 37.86 -31.44 44.06
N GLU A 318 38.27 -32.58 44.62
CA GLU A 318 37.38 -33.74 44.84
C GLU A 318 36.20 -33.44 45.78
N ARG A 319 36.34 -32.42 46.64
CA ARG A 319 35.29 -31.98 47.58
C ARG A 319 34.55 -30.73 47.10
N LEU A 320 34.99 -30.13 46.00
CA LEU A 320 34.37 -28.96 45.40
C LEU A 320 33.12 -29.42 44.66
N ASP A 321 32.00 -29.23 45.33
CA ASP A 321 30.70 -29.53 44.77
C ASP A 321 30.25 -28.34 43.91
N LEU A 322 30.55 -28.40 42.62
CA LEU A 322 30.19 -27.39 41.63
C LEU A 322 28.75 -27.64 41.14
N HIS A 323 27.77 -27.48 42.04
CA HIS A 323 26.38 -27.42 41.62
C HIS A 323 26.11 -26.05 41.00
N GLY A 324 25.91 -26.06 39.67
CA GLY A 324 25.46 -24.94 38.85
C GLY A 324 23.98 -25.01 38.51
#